data_AF-A0A2N5JQI6-F1
#
_entry.id   AF-A0A2N5JQI6-F1
#
_cell.length_a   1.000
_cell.length_b   1.000
_cell.length_c   1.000
_cell.angle_alpha   90.00
_cell.angle_beta   90.00
_cell.angle_gamma   90.00
#
_symmetry.space_group_name_H-M   'P 1'
#
loop_
_entity.id
_entity.type
_entity.pdbx_description
1 polymer ?
#
loop_
_entity_poly.entity_id
_entity_poly.type
_entity_poly.pdbx_seq_one_letter_code
_entity_poly.pdbx_strand_id
1 'polypeptide(L)'
;MGLSIFALTQEQQPQATSSPIPLVRKPSKAISAPGEVRIKGKTTIVPTPDSLTRTLIKPGDTVEAGQVIFLLANYHPEIAKLQASMESFTPKQDWQKLSRQVATSQIRSPITGQVLRLEPVVEIGNLEDVQVIAHLAPDQVKIGQTVAILCDQREILGRVIQVQTDHVLLQLDDPLLALTLLNQPFKVKVIDNLSAVSYN
;
A
#
# COMPACT_ATOMS: atom_id res chain seq x y z
N MET A 1 -12.42 24.92 80.28
CA MET A 1 -11.14 24.58 79.61
C MET A 1 -11.47 23.54 78.55
N GLY A 2 -11.65 23.95 77.29
CA GLY A 2 -10.69 23.66 76.20
C GLY A 2 -11.25 22.50 75.36
N LEU A 3 -11.90 22.74 74.21
CA LEU A 3 -11.39 22.95 72.84
C LEU A 3 -11.53 21.71 71.95
N SER A 4 -11.76 21.97 70.65
CA SER A 4 -11.86 21.09 69.45
C SER A 4 -13.26 20.50 69.20
N ILE A 5 -14.09 21.01 68.28
CA ILE A 5 -13.95 21.45 66.86
C ILE A 5 -13.44 20.34 65.94
N PHE A 6 -14.37 19.70 65.23
CA PHE A 6 -14.16 19.20 63.87
C PHE A 6 -15.35 19.62 63.01
N ALA A 7 -15.10 20.55 62.09
CA ALA A 7 -16.01 20.96 61.04
C ALA A 7 -15.84 20.02 59.84
N LEU A 8 -16.93 19.38 59.42
CA LEU A 8 -17.02 18.69 58.13
C LEU A 8 -17.45 19.72 57.08
N THR A 9 -16.46 20.32 56.42
CA THR A 9 -16.70 21.15 55.23
C THR A 9 -16.87 20.23 54.03
N GLN A 10 -18.08 20.19 53.48
CA GLN A 10 -18.33 19.64 52.14
C GLN A 10 -17.69 20.56 51.11
N GLU A 11 -16.83 19.99 50.26
CA GLU A 11 -16.30 20.66 49.08
C GLU A 11 -17.42 20.77 48.03
N GLN A 12 -18.04 21.96 47.96
CA GLN A 12 -18.97 22.34 46.90
C GLN A 12 -18.15 22.66 45.64
N GLN A 13 -18.07 21.70 44.73
CA GLN A 13 -17.51 21.91 43.39
C GLN A 13 -18.54 22.66 42.52
N PRO A 14 -18.19 23.79 41.88
CA PRO A 14 -19.13 24.59 41.12
C PRO A 14 -19.65 23.85 39.87
N GLN A 15 -20.98 23.69 39.78
CA GLN A 15 -21.67 23.20 38.60
C GLN A 15 -21.48 24.19 37.44
N ALA A 16 -20.56 23.88 36.53
CA ALA A 16 -20.56 24.47 35.20
C ALA A 16 -21.70 23.85 34.40
N THR A 17 -22.77 24.60 34.18
CA THR A 17 -23.80 24.30 33.20
C THR A 17 -23.21 24.33 31.78
N SER A 18 -22.69 23.21 31.29
CA SER A 18 -22.44 23.03 29.87
C SER A 18 -23.70 22.46 29.22
N SER A 19 -24.55 23.32 28.69
CA SER A 19 -25.58 22.91 27.72
C SER A 19 -24.90 22.10 26.62
N PRO A 20 -25.37 20.89 26.26
CA PRO A 20 -24.85 20.21 25.08
C PRO A 20 -25.25 21.02 23.86
N ILE A 21 -24.29 21.76 23.29
CA ILE A 21 -24.46 22.36 21.97
C ILE A 21 -24.73 21.18 21.03
N PRO A 22 -25.89 21.12 20.36
CA PRO A 22 -26.10 20.10 19.35
C PRO A 22 -25.08 20.37 18.25
N LEU A 23 -24.09 19.48 18.14
CA LEU A 23 -23.15 19.47 17.04
C LEU A 23 -23.94 19.11 15.78
N VAL A 24 -24.57 20.12 15.17
CA VAL A 24 -25.15 20.03 13.83
C VAL A 24 -23.95 19.91 12.89
N ARG A 25 -23.43 18.69 12.77
CA ARG A 25 -22.54 18.32 11.66
C ARG A 25 -23.40 18.52 10.42
N LYS A 26 -23.21 19.63 9.70
CA LYS A 26 -23.70 19.75 8.33
C LYS A 26 -23.32 18.45 7.63
N PRO A 27 -24.24 17.80 6.90
CA PRO A 27 -23.89 16.61 6.14
C PRO A 27 -22.79 17.03 5.18
N SER A 28 -21.55 16.62 5.48
CA SER A 28 -20.41 16.77 4.58
C SER A 28 -20.85 16.18 3.27
N LYS A 29 -20.77 16.93 2.17
CA LYS A 29 -21.24 16.49 0.87
C LYS A 29 -20.31 15.34 0.44
N ALA A 30 -20.71 14.12 0.76
CA ALA A 30 -19.96 12.92 0.47
C ALA A 30 -20.08 12.66 -1.03
N ILE A 31 -19.18 13.23 -1.81
CA ILE A 31 -19.09 13.00 -3.25
C ILE A 31 -18.36 11.68 -3.42
N SER A 32 -19.03 10.71 -4.05
CA SER A 32 -18.49 9.39 -4.35
C SER A 32 -18.26 9.26 -5.86
N ALA A 33 -17.03 8.97 -6.27
CA ALA A 33 -16.70 8.71 -7.67
C ALA A 33 -15.90 7.41 -7.83
N PRO A 34 -16.00 6.73 -8.99
CA PRO A 34 -15.14 5.60 -9.30
C PRO A 34 -13.69 6.06 -9.49
N GLY A 35 -12.75 5.20 -9.13
CA GLY A 35 -11.34 5.39 -9.39
C GLY A 35 -10.65 4.10 -9.79
N GLU A 36 -9.44 4.25 -10.32
CA GLU A 36 -8.58 3.18 -10.79
C GLU A 36 -7.12 3.50 -10.49
N VAL A 37 -6.27 2.47 -10.51
CA VAL A 37 -4.82 2.63 -10.38
C VAL A 37 -4.17 2.36 -11.73
N ARG A 38 -3.26 3.25 -12.16
CA ARG A 38 -2.47 3.10 -13.39
C ARG A 38 -0.98 3.10 -13.08
N ILE A 39 -0.22 2.28 -13.80
CA ILE A 39 1.25 2.27 -13.75
C ILE A 39 1.76 3.02 -14.98
N LYS A 40 2.48 4.13 -14.80
CA LYS A 40 3.03 4.95 -15.91
C LYS A 40 4.48 4.65 -16.25
N GLY A 41 5.16 3.85 -15.43
CA GLY A 41 6.58 3.55 -15.54
C GLY A 41 6.89 2.28 -16.31
N LYS A 42 8.19 2.01 -16.43
CA LYS A 42 8.69 0.77 -17.03
C LYS A 42 8.57 -0.37 -16.04
N THR A 43 7.59 -1.24 -16.24
CA THR A 43 7.52 -2.51 -15.53
C THR A 43 8.27 -3.59 -16.29
N THR A 44 8.77 -4.58 -15.55
CA THR A 44 9.20 -5.83 -16.15
C THR A 44 8.21 -6.92 -15.79
N ILE A 45 7.70 -7.57 -16.83
CA ILE A 45 6.79 -8.70 -16.71
C ILE A 45 7.63 -9.96 -16.63
N VAL A 46 7.47 -10.69 -15.53
CA VAL A 46 8.01 -12.03 -15.37
C VAL A 46 6.86 -13.01 -15.52
N PRO A 47 6.97 -14.00 -16.43
CA PRO A 47 5.92 -15.00 -16.61
C PRO A 47 5.76 -15.83 -15.34
N THR A 48 4.52 -15.96 -14.87
CA THR A 48 4.19 -16.88 -13.79
C THR A 48 4.16 -18.31 -14.38
N PRO A 49 4.93 -19.25 -13.83
CA PRO A 49 5.02 -20.60 -14.37
C PRO A 49 3.83 -21.46 -13.89
N ASP A 50 3.39 -22.40 -14.72
CA ASP A 50 2.24 -23.27 -14.43
C ASP A 50 2.49 -24.31 -13.32
N SER A 51 3.75 -24.59 -13.00
CA SER A 51 4.16 -25.62 -12.03
C SER A 51 5.16 -25.05 -11.02
N LEU A 52 4.61 -24.45 -9.97
CA LEU A 52 5.35 -23.87 -8.86
C LEU A 52 5.50 -24.87 -7.71
N THR A 53 6.72 -24.99 -7.19
CA THR A 53 6.95 -25.57 -5.86
C THR A 53 6.67 -24.52 -4.79
N ARG A 54 7.17 -23.29 -5.01
CA ARG A 54 7.08 -22.22 -4.01
C ARG A 54 7.23 -20.84 -4.62
N THR A 55 6.37 -19.93 -4.17
CA THR A 55 6.51 -18.48 -4.38
C THR A 55 7.27 -17.86 -3.21
N LEU A 56 8.28 -17.05 -3.51
CA LEU A 56 9.15 -16.42 -2.50
C LEU A 56 8.89 -14.93 -2.28
N ILE A 57 7.94 -14.36 -3.03
CA ILE A 57 7.63 -12.93 -3.03
C ILE A 57 6.14 -12.67 -2.85
N LYS A 58 5.79 -11.49 -2.39
CA LYS A 58 4.42 -10.99 -2.24
C LYS A 58 4.30 -9.58 -2.87
N PRO A 59 3.09 -9.13 -3.25
CA PRO A 59 2.87 -7.74 -3.61
C PRO A 59 3.37 -6.80 -2.50
N GLY A 60 4.18 -5.81 -2.89
CA GLY A 60 4.83 -4.88 -1.96
C GLY A 60 6.24 -5.28 -1.53
N ASP A 61 6.68 -6.51 -1.80
CA ASP A 61 8.06 -6.90 -1.49
C ASP A 61 9.05 -6.18 -2.41
N THR A 62 10.14 -5.71 -1.83
CA THR A 62 11.31 -5.24 -2.59
C THR A 62 12.16 -6.44 -3.01
N VAL A 63 12.52 -6.49 -4.28
CA VAL A 63 13.36 -7.53 -4.87
C VAL A 63 14.58 -6.92 -5.53
N GLU A 64 15.71 -7.63 -5.45
CA GLU A 64 16.95 -7.26 -6.13
C GLU A 64 17.10 -7.98 -7.48
N ALA A 65 17.82 -7.36 -8.42
CA ALA A 65 18.20 -8.01 -9.67
C ALA A 65 18.96 -9.32 -9.39
N GLY A 66 18.50 -10.42 -9.97
CA GLY A 66 19.06 -11.76 -9.75
C GLY A 66 18.51 -12.49 -8.53
N GLN A 67 17.70 -11.85 -7.68
CA GLN A 67 17.03 -12.52 -6.55
C GLN A 67 16.06 -13.58 -7.05
N VAL A 68 16.04 -14.74 -6.40
CA VAL A 68 15.09 -15.82 -6.73
C VAL A 68 13.70 -15.44 -6.23
N ILE A 69 12.73 -15.45 -7.15
CA ILE A 69 11.34 -15.06 -6.88
C ILE A 69 10.37 -16.25 -6.95
N PHE A 70 10.71 -17.28 -7.74
CA PHE A 70 9.98 -18.55 -7.77
C PHE A 70 10.91 -19.76 -7.77
N LEU A 71 10.47 -20.82 -7.12
CA LEU A 71 11.03 -22.17 -7.22
C LEU A 71 10.06 -23.05 -8.01
N LEU A 72 10.57 -23.65 -9.08
CA LEU A 72 9.80 -24.49 -9.99
C LEU A 72 9.68 -25.93 -9.45
N ALA A 73 8.72 -26.70 -9.99
CA ALA A 73 8.47 -28.10 -9.60
C ALA A 73 9.69 -29.03 -9.75
N ASN A 74 10.60 -28.73 -10.68
CA ASN A 74 11.84 -29.46 -10.92
C ASN A 74 12.99 -29.07 -9.95
N TYR A 75 12.74 -28.18 -8.99
CA TYR A 75 13.74 -27.77 -8.02
C TYR A 75 14.02 -28.89 -6.99
N HIS A 76 15.19 -29.53 -7.10
CA HIS A 76 15.65 -30.53 -6.15
C HIS A 76 16.42 -29.86 -4.99
N PRO A 77 16.21 -30.25 -3.71
CA PRO A 77 16.91 -29.65 -2.56
C PRO A 77 18.44 -29.80 -2.62
N GLU A 78 18.95 -30.76 -3.38
CA GLU A 78 20.39 -30.88 -3.63
C GLU A 78 20.94 -29.69 -4.44
N ILE A 79 20.12 -29.02 -5.26
CA ILE A 79 20.52 -27.81 -5.98
C ILE A 79 20.94 -26.71 -4.99
N ALA A 80 20.28 -26.60 -3.83
CA ALA A 80 20.66 -25.63 -2.79
C ALA A 80 22.04 -25.94 -2.19
N LYS A 81 22.29 -27.22 -1.87
CA LYS A 81 23.58 -27.68 -1.32
C LYS A 81 24.69 -27.51 -2.34
N LEU A 82 24.39 -27.77 -3.61
CA LEU A 82 25.30 -27.57 -4.72
C LEU A 82 25.58 -26.09 -4.93
N GLN A 83 24.59 -25.20 -4.85
CA GLN A 83 24.77 -23.75 -4.96
C GLN A 83 25.62 -23.18 -3.83
N ALA A 84 25.47 -23.65 -2.60
CA ALA A 84 26.37 -23.31 -1.49
C ALA A 84 27.79 -23.85 -1.72
N SER A 85 27.92 -25.02 -2.36
CA SER A 85 29.23 -25.60 -2.72
C SER A 85 29.86 -24.90 -3.93
N MET A 86 29.08 -24.25 -4.81
CA MET A 86 29.54 -23.53 -6.01
C MET A 86 30.47 -22.35 -5.68
N GLU A 87 30.35 -21.73 -4.51
CA GLU A 87 31.31 -20.69 -4.06
C GLU A 87 32.72 -21.23 -3.85
N SER A 88 32.90 -22.56 -3.80
CA SER A 88 34.15 -23.22 -3.42
C SER A 88 34.71 -24.22 -4.44
N PHE A 89 34.08 -24.43 -5.60
CA PHE A 89 34.38 -25.58 -6.49
C PHE A 89 34.79 -25.21 -7.93
N THR A 90 35.82 -25.87 -8.47
CA THR A 90 36.31 -25.75 -9.86
C THR A 90 36.49 -27.11 -10.53
N PRO A 91 35.50 -27.57 -11.32
CA PRO A 91 35.81 -27.94 -12.71
C PRO A 91 34.74 -27.46 -13.73
N LYS A 92 35.18 -27.06 -14.93
CA LYS A 92 34.41 -26.30 -15.93
C LYS A 92 33.22 -27.03 -16.59
N GLN A 93 33.20 -28.36 -16.61
CA GLN A 93 32.25 -29.13 -17.44
C GLN A 93 30.96 -29.51 -16.68
N ASP A 94 31.09 -29.92 -15.42
CA ASP A 94 29.94 -30.12 -14.53
C ASP A 94 29.25 -28.77 -14.22
N TRP A 95 30.02 -27.69 -14.16
CA TRP A 95 29.52 -26.33 -13.97
C TRP A 95 28.49 -25.90 -15.03
N GLN A 96 28.68 -26.23 -16.31
CA GLN A 96 27.75 -25.82 -17.37
C GLN A 96 26.41 -26.57 -17.31
N LYS A 97 26.43 -27.86 -16.98
CA LYS A 97 25.20 -28.66 -16.85
C LYS A 97 24.43 -28.25 -15.59
N LEU A 98 25.14 -28.07 -14.48
CA LEU A 98 24.55 -27.68 -13.20
C LEU A 98 23.99 -26.26 -13.23
N SER A 99 24.73 -25.28 -13.77
CA SER A 99 24.23 -23.91 -13.92
C SER A 99 22.97 -23.84 -14.79
N ARG A 100 22.92 -24.61 -15.88
CA ARG A 100 21.70 -24.74 -16.68
C ARG A 100 20.56 -25.35 -15.87
N GLN A 101 20.81 -26.40 -15.11
CA GLN A 101 19.79 -27.05 -14.29
C GLN A 101 19.26 -26.14 -13.17
N VAL A 102 20.11 -25.34 -12.53
CA VAL A 102 19.70 -24.33 -11.55
C VAL A 102 18.87 -23.23 -12.24
N ALA A 103 19.35 -22.73 -13.38
CA ALA A 103 18.67 -21.68 -14.13
C ALA A 103 17.29 -22.12 -14.67
N THR A 104 17.11 -23.40 -14.98
CA THR A 104 15.82 -23.95 -15.41
C THR A 104 14.91 -24.36 -14.25
N SER A 105 15.35 -24.25 -13.00
CA SER A 105 14.58 -24.63 -11.80
C SER A 105 14.18 -23.45 -10.92
N GLN A 106 14.64 -22.24 -11.25
CA GLN A 106 14.41 -21.03 -10.49
C GLN A 106 14.09 -19.88 -11.45
N ILE A 107 13.12 -19.05 -11.10
CA ILE A 107 12.91 -17.77 -11.79
C ILE A 107 13.49 -16.67 -10.91
N ARG A 108 14.27 -15.80 -11.53
CA ARG A 108 14.95 -14.68 -10.87
C ARG A 108 14.40 -13.35 -11.35
N SER A 109 14.40 -12.36 -10.48
CA SER A 109 14.02 -11.00 -10.85
C SER A 109 15.03 -10.45 -11.87
N PRO A 110 14.59 -9.92 -13.02
CA PRO A 110 15.48 -9.31 -13.99
C PRO A 110 15.95 -7.91 -13.58
N ILE A 111 15.23 -7.27 -12.64
CA ILE A 111 15.49 -5.90 -12.19
C ILE A 111 15.41 -5.81 -10.66
N THR A 112 16.03 -4.77 -10.09
CA THR A 112 15.73 -4.35 -8.72
C THR A 112 14.46 -3.48 -8.74
N GLY A 113 13.52 -3.73 -7.84
CA GLY A 113 12.26 -3.00 -7.78
C GLY A 113 11.29 -3.55 -6.75
N GLN A 114 10.04 -3.11 -6.82
CA GLN A 114 8.96 -3.61 -5.98
C GLN A 114 8.00 -4.48 -6.80
N VAL A 115 7.51 -5.55 -6.17
CA VAL A 115 6.49 -6.41 -6.76
C VAL A 115 5.16 -5.68 -6.75
N LEU A 116 4.73 -5.20 -7.91
CA LEU A 116 3.49 -4.46 -8.07
C LEU A 116 2.29 -5.40 -8.19
N ARG A 117 2.48 -6.51 -8.93
CA ARG A 117 1.45 -7.52 -9.19
C ARG A 117 2.08 -8.90 -9.18
N LEU A 118 1.32 -9.91 -8.73
CA LEU A 118 1.78 -11.30 -8.70
C LEU A 118 1.04 -12.21 -9.69
N GLU A 119 -0.25 -11.96 -9.97
CA GLU A 119 -1.08 -12.84 -10.80
C GLU A 119 -1.99 -12.06 -11.79
N PRO A 120 -2.17 -12.54 -13.03
CA PRO A 120 -1.65 -13.79 -13.60
C PRO A 120 -0.17 -13.71 -14.03
N VAL A 121 0.41 -12.52 -14.01
CA VAL A 121 1.83 -12.25 -14.29
C VAL A 121 2.46 -11.51 -13.13
N VAL A 122 3.76 -11.70 -12.93
CA VAL A 122 4.52 -10.91 -11.96
C VAL A 122 4.99 -9.63 -12.62
N GLU A 123 4.52 -8.50 -12.12
CA GLU A 123 4.99 -7.18 -12.56
C GLU A 123 5.89 -6.58 -11.48
N ILE A 124 7.11 -6.25 -11.86
CA ILE A 124 8.11 -5.62 -11.01
C ILE A 124 8.38 -4.23 -11.56
N GLY A 125 8.34 -3.23 -10.69
CA GLY A 125 8.54 -1.83 -11.08
C GLY A 125 8.80 -0.93 -9.88
N ASN A 126 8.78 0.38 -10.10
CA ASN A 126 8.86 1.35 -9.01
C ASN A 126 7.45 1.72 -8.53
N LEU A 127 7.28 1.86 -7.21
CA LEU A 127 6.01 2.29 -6.61
C LEU A 127 5.67 3.74 -6.96
N GLU A 128 6.69 4.57 -7.17
CA GLU A 128 6.54 5.98 -7.55
C GLU A 128 5.85 6.14 -8.92
N ASP A 129 5.89 5.10 -9.75
CA ASP A 129 5.24 5.07 -11.05
C ASP A 129 3.75 4.67 -10.97
N VAL A 130 3.28 4.29 -9.78
CA VAL A 130 1.90 3.90 -9.51
C VAL A 130 1.07 5.15 -9.18
N GLN A 131 0.06 5.41 -10.00
CA GLN A 131 -0.83 6.56 -9.85
C GLN A 131 -2.24 6.11 -9.50
N VAL A 132 -2.78 6.68 -8.42
CA VAL A 132 -4.16 6.47 -8.01
C VAL A 132 -5.01 7.59 -8.61
N ILE A 133 -5.99 7.22 -9.42
CA ILE A 133 -6.81 8.14 -10.21
C ILE A 133 -8.26 8.04 -9.75
N ALA A 134 -8.93 9.17 -9.60
CA ALA A 134 -10.37 9.21 -9.37
C ALA A 134 -11.08 10.10 -10.40
N HIS A 135 -12.24 9.65 -10.89
CA HIS A 135 -13.03 10.39 -11.88
C HIS A 135 -14.00 11.35 -11.19
N LEU A 136 -13.42 12.38 -10.55
CA LEU A 136 -14.15 13.47 -9.91
C LEU A 136 -14.18 14.67 -10.85
N ALA A 137 -15.31 15.39 -10.87
CA ALA A 137 -15.40 16.63 -11.62
C ALA A 137 -14.48 17.69 -10.97
N PRO A 138 -13.80 18.54 -11.77
CA PRO A 138 -12.79 19.47 -11.27
C PRO A 138 -13.33 20.55 -10.32
N ASP A 139 -14.63 20.83 -10.36
CA ASP A 139 -15.32 21.76 -9.46
C ASP A 139 -15.64 21.15 -8.09
N GLN A 140 -15.51 19.84 -7.95
CA GLN A 140 -15.90 19.10 -6.74
C GLN A 140 -14.77 18.90 -5.73
N VAL A 141 -13.52 19.10 -6.14
CA VAL A 141 -12.35 18.88 -5.29
C VAL A 141 -11.26 19.92 -5.49
N LYS A 142 -10.44 20.11 -4.46
CA LYS A 142 -9.29 21.01 -4.49
C LYS A 142 -7.99 20.25 -4.22
N ILE A 143 -6.88 20.75 -4.78
CA ILE A 143 -5.55 20.26 -4.43
C ILE A 143 -5.32 20.41 -2.92
N GLY A 144 -4.74 19.38 -2.30
CA GLY A 144 -4.51 19.28 -0.86
C GLY A 144 -5.69 18.72 -0.07
N GLN A 145 -6.86 18.51 -0.70
CA GLN A 145 -8.04 17.99 -0.01
C GLN A 145 -7.87 16.52 0.36
N THR A 146 -8.28 16.17 1.59
CA THR A 146 -8.28 14.79 2.06
C THR A 146 -9.44 14.01 1.44
N VAL A 147 -9.15 12.80 1.01
CA VAL A 147 -10.13 11.86 0.47
C VAL A 147 -10.01 10.51 1.17
N ALA A 148 -11.14 9.83 1.27
CA ALA A 148 -11.23 8.44 1.70
C ALA A 148 -11.52 7.56 0.50
N ILE A 149 -10.67 6.57 0.27
CA ILE A 149 -10.83 5.55 -0.75
C ILE A 149 -11.45 4.32 -0.09
N LEU A 150 -12.63 3.95 -0.56
CA LEU A 150 -13.39 2.80 -0.10
C LEU A 150 -13.14 1.64 -1.06
N CYS A 151 -12.49 0.60 -0.55
CA CYS A 151 -12.13 -0.60 -1.31
C CYS A 151 -12.27 -1.82 -0.41
N ASP A 152 -13.06 -2.83 -0.81
CA ASP A 152 -13.28 -4.07 -0.05
C ASP A 152 -13.48 -3.89 1.47
N GLN A 153 -14.38 -2.97 1.84
CA GLN A 153 -14.70 -2.63 3.24
C GLN A 153 -13.57 -1.95 4.03
N ARG A 154 -12.46 -1.61 3.38
CA ARG A 154 -11.38 -0.80 3.95
C ARG A 154 -11.52 0.65 3.49
N GLU A 155 -11.17 1.55 4.40
CA GLU A 155 -11.05 2.98 4.13
C GLU A 155 -9.57 3.34 4.13
N ILE A 156 -9.07 3.78 2.98
CA ILE A 156 -7.69 4.19 2.76
C ILE A 156 -7.69 5.71 2.62
N LEU A 157 -6.90 6.40 3.42
CA LEU A 157 -6.79 7.85 3.35
C LEU A 157 -5.77 8.27 2.30
N GLY A 158 -6.05 9.39 1.66
CA GLY A 158 -5.15 10.03 0.73
C GLY A 158 -5.47 11.51 0.55
N ARG A 159 -4.72 12.15 -0.34
CA ARG A 159 -4.85 13.57 -0.67
C ARG A 159 -4.87 13.78 -2.16
N VAL A 160 -5.63 14.77 -2.59
CA VAL A 160 -5.61 15.24 -3.99
C VAL A 160 -4.30 16.00 -4.22
N ILE A 161 -3.46 15.51 -5.13
CA ILE A 161 -2.20 16.18 -5.51
C ILE A 161 -2.32 16.95 -6.81
N GLN A 162 -3.24 16.55 -7.68
CA GLN A 162 -3.46 17.20 -8.96
C GLN A 162 -4.91 17.05 -9.40
N VAL A 163 -5.47 18.11 -9.98
CA VAL A 163 -6.80 18.11 -10.60
C VAL A 163 -6.60 18.29 -12.10
N GLN A 164 -7.16 17.39 -12.90
CA GLN A 164 -7.23 17.47 -14.35
C GLN A 164 -8.70 17.65 -14.79
N THR A 165 -8.90 17.85 -16.09
CA THR A 165 -10.22 18.15 -16.66
C THR A 165 -11.25 17.03 -16.43
N ASP A 166 -10.81 15.78 -16.40
CA ASP A 166 -11.64 14.56 -16.37
C ASP A 166 -11.33 13.61 -15.19
N HIS A 167 -10.23 13.85 -14.48
CA HIS A 167 -9.81 13.03 -13.36
C HIS A 167 -8.90 13.79 -12.40
N VAL A 168 -8.70 13.21 -11.22
CA VAL A 168 -7.80 13.75 -10.18
C VAL A 168 -6.77 12.69 -9.80
N LEU A 169 -5.55 13.13 -9.53
CA LEU A 169 -4.49 12.28 -8.99
C LEU A 169 -4.51 12.35 -7.47
N LEU A 170 -4.46 11.17 -6.87
CA LEU A 170 -4.45 10.97 -5.44
C LEU A 170 -3.10 10.43 -5.00
N GLN A 171 -2.58 10.98 -3.91
CA GLN A 171 -1.47 10.43 -3.16
C GLN A 171 -2.04 9.75 -1.92
N LEU A 172 -1.71 8.47 -1.73
CA LEU A 172 -2.10 7.75 -0.52
C LEU A 172 -1.13 8.08 0.61
N ASP A 173 -1.63 8.03 1.86
CA ASP A 173 -0.77 8.17 3.03
C ASP A 173 0.21 6.99 3.15
N ASP A 174 -0.22 5.78 2.76
CA ASP A 174 0.64 4.61 2.58
C ASP A 174 0.63 4.18 1.10
N PRO A 175 1.74 4.31 0.37
CA PRO A 175 1.79 4.01 -1.05
C PRO A 175 1.67 2.50 -1.34
N LEU A 176 1.96 1.60 -0.38
CA LEU A 176 1.77 0.17 -0.55
C LEU A 176 0.29 -0.21 -0.68
N LEU A 177 -0.60 0.60 -0.10
CA LEU A 177 -2.04 0.41 -0.24
C LEU A 177 -2.51 0.61 -1.69
N ALA A 178 -1.73 1.32 -2.53
CA ALA A 178 -2.01 1.43 -3.96
C ALA A 178 -1.96 0.06 -4.65
N LEU A 179 -1.16 -0.87 -4.14
CA LEU A 179 -1.10 -2.25 -4.65
C LEU A 179 -2.36 -3.05 -4.33
N THR A 180 -3.03 -2.72 -3.21
CA THR A 180 -4.34 -3.32 -2.91
C THR A 180 -5.38 -2.79 -3.89
N LEU A 181 -5.33 -1.51 -4.25
CA LEU A 181 -6.22 -0.90 -5.23
C LEU A 181 -5.93 -1.34 -6.68
N LEU A 182 -4.75 -1.92 -6.93
CA LEU A 182 -4.32 -2.35 -8.26
C LEU A 182 -5.22 -3.50 -8.76
N ASN A 183 -5.89 -3.28 -9.89
CA ASN A 183 -6.87 -4.18 -10.54
C ASN A 183 -8.27 -4.21 -9.93
N GLN A 184 -8.63 -3.27 -9.06
CA GLN A 184 -10.01 -3.15 -8.60
C GLN A 184 -10.56 -1.72 -8.68
N PRO A 185 -11.81 -1.54 -9.14
CA PRO A 185 -12.46 -0.26 -9.08
C PRO A 185 -12.74 0.09 -7.61
N PHE A 186 -12.34 1.27 -7.19
CA PHE A 186 -12.64 1.78 -5.85
C PHE A 186 -13.55 2.99 -5.92
N LYS A 187 -14.13 3.36 -4.78
CA LYS A 187 -14.91 4.59 -4.65
C LYS A 187 -14.14 5.60 -3.82
N VAL A 188 -14.13 6.85 -4.25
CA VAL A 188 -13.49 7.94 -3.52
C VAL A 188 -14.54 8.84 -2.92
N LYS A 189 -14.50 8.99 -1.60
CA LYS A 189 -15.32 9.89 -0.80
C LYS A 189 -14.48 11.10 -0.41
N VAL A 190 -14.91 12.28 -0.82
CA VAL A 190 -14.28 13.53 -0.42
C VAL A 190 -14.60 13.83 1.05
N ILE A 191 -13.58 14.11 1.86
CA ILE A 191 -13.75 14.50 3.27
C ILE A 191 -13.57 16.02 3.35
N ASP A 192 -14.66 16.73 3.59
CA ASP A 192 -14.60 18.15 3.96
C ASP A 192 -14.01 18.29 5.37
N ASN A 193 -12.71 18.54 5.46
CA ASN A 193 -12.15 19.13 6.66
C ASN A 193 -12.53 20.62 6.70
N LEU A 194 -13.77 20.89 7.13
CA LEU A 194 -14.13 22.18 7.70
C LEU A 194 -13.53 22.28 9.12
N SER A 195 -12.21 22.36 9.18
CA SER A 195 -11.50 22.91 10.33
C SER A 195 -10.70 24.12 9.84
N ALA A 196 -11.44 25.11 9.35
CA ALA A 196 -11.01 26.49 9.48
C ALA A 196 -10.98 26.79 10.98
N VAL A 197 -9.83 26.54 11.62
CA VAL A 197 -9.51 27.21 12.87
C VAL A 197 -9.32 28.68 12.51
N SER A 198 -10.41 29.43 12.59
CA SER A 198 -10.37 30.89 12.55
C SER A 198 -9.70 31.32 13.86
N TYR A 199 -8.42 31.65 13.81
CA TYR A 199 -7.82 32.46 14.86
C TYR A 199 -8.39 33.87 14.70
N ASN A 200 -9.28 34.26 15.62
CA ASN A 200 -9.53 35.66 15.93
C ASN A 200 -8.45 36.16 16.88
#